data_AF-A0A539EIC4-F1
#
_entry.id   AF-A0A539EIC4-F1
#
_cell.length_a   1.000
_cell.length_b   1.000
_cell.length_c   1.000
_cell.angle_alpha   90.00
_cell.angle_beta   90.00
_cell.angle_gamma   90.00
#
_symmetry.space_group_name_H-M   'P 1'
#
loop_
_entity.id
_entity.type
_entity.pdbx_description
1 polymer ?
#
loop_
_entity_poly.entity_id
_entity_poly.type
_entity_poly.pdbx_seq_one_letter_code
_entity_poly.pdbx_strand_id
1 'polypeptide(L)'
;MTHAKTVVFALLAAFLAVSVQADPSANGEENAATPNENAQENANTDKGKAPWKKGEAREKKGERLERQGERKDERGERMERQGDRREDRGERLQNQGEKMQDKADRLDAKSDRLDEAGKERAADKLDKRADKLERKGEHREERGEKMERQGERRQERGEKMERHGERREGRGERMQGGGGH
;
A
#
# COMPACT_ATOMS: atom_id res chain seq x y z
N MET A 1 18.73 46.27 -22.28
CA MET A 1 20.16 46.55 -22.55
C MET A 1 20.75 45.30 -23.17
N THR A 2 20.67 45.25 -24.49
CA THR A 2 21.22 44.22 -25.37
C THR A 2 22.21 44.92 -26.32
N HIS A 3 23.08 44.12 -26.94
CA HIS A 3 24.22 44.46 -27.82
C HIS A 3 25.55 44.55 -27.04
N ALA A 4 26.67 43.98 -27.50
CA ALA A 4 27.14 43.71 -28.86
C ALA A 4 28.15 42.53 -28.82
N LYS A 5 28.08 41.55 -29.75
CA LYS A 5 28.87 41.42 -30.99
C LYS A 5 30.36 41.04 -30.79
N THR A 6 30.72 39.84 -31.30
CA THR A 6 31.88 39.49 -32.18
C THR A 6 33.30 39.92 -31.76
N VAL A 7 34.36 39.10 -31.81
CA VAL A 7 35.26 38.82 -32.97
C VAL A 7 36.44 37.99 -32.37
N VAL A 8 36.68 36.71 -32.72
CA VAL A 8 37.62 36.13 -33.73
C VAL A 8 39.07 36.67 -33.74
N PHE A 9 40.02 35.78 -34.07
CA PHE A 9 41.45 35.96 -34.42
C PHE A 9 42.43 35.87 -33.24
N ALA A 10 43.23 34.80 -33.06
CA ALA A 10 44.14 34.10 -33.98
C ALA A 10 45.36 34.93 -34.40
N LEU A 11 46.51 34.31 -34.12
CA LEU A 11 47.76 34.29 -34.90
C LEU A 11 48.83 35.36 -34.67
N LEU A 12 50.05 34.79 -34.62
CA LEU A 12 51.31 35.27 -35.21
C LEU A 12 51.92 36.52 -34.54
N ALA A 13 53.23 36.71 -34.42
CA ALA A 13 54.42 36.11 -35.01
C ALA A 13 55.58 36.45 -34.04
N ALA A 14 56.51 35.56 -33.74
CA ALA A 14 57.74 35.26 -34.48
C ALA A 14 58.86 36.31 -34.34
N PHE A 15 60.10 35.79 -34.39
CA PHE A 15 61.41 36.47 -34.48
C PHE A 15 61.92 37.06 -33.15
N LEU A 16 63.15 36.80 -32.67
CA LEU A 16 64.43 36.62 -33.35
C LEU A 16 65.44 35.82 -32.50
N ALA A 17 66.34 35.15 -33.22
CA ALA A 17 67.51 34.42 -32.75
C ALA A 17 68.56 35.31 -32.05
N VAL A 18 69.42 34.70 -31.23
CA VAL A 18 70.90 34.66 -31.38
C VAL A 18 71.55 33.90 -30.21
N SER A 19 72.15 32.76 -30.58
CA SER A 19 73.44 32.14 -30.24
C SER A 19 74.21 32.36 -28.91
N VAL A 20 74.81 31.24 -28.46
CA VAL A 20 76.16 31.02 -27.84
C VAL A 20 76.20 30.48 -26.39
N GLN A 21 76.49 29.17 -26.33
CA GLN A 21 77.45 28.39 -25.51
C GLN A 21 77.73 28.64 -24.01
N ALA A 22 77.62 27.52 -23.27
CA ALA A 22 78.48 27.00 -22.17
C ALA A 22 78.17 27.34 -20.69
N ASP A 23 77.99 26.25 -19.92
CA ASP A 23 77.68 26.07 -18.48
C ASP A 23 78.83 26.49 -17.52
N PRO A 24 78.78 26.31 -16.17
CA PRO A 24 77.70 25.87 -15.25
C PRO A 24 77.54 26.72 -13.96
N SER A 25 76.54 26.37 -13.13
CA SER A 25 76.53 26.43 -11.64
C SER A 25 75.37 27.21 -10.99
N ALA A 26 74.86 26.61 -9.90
CA ALA A 26 74.01 27.15 -8.84
C ALA A 26 72.46 27.03 -8.97
N ASN A 27 71.95 25.90 -8.48
CA ASN A 27 70.89 25.74 -7.48
C ASN A 27 69.65 26.67 -7.50
N GLY A 28 68.47 26.07 -7.73
CA GLY A 28 67.16 26.67 -7.42
C GLY A 28 65.98 25.86 -7.98
N GLU A 29 65.44 24.98 -7.13
CA GLU A 29 64.08 24.38 -7.09
C GLU A 29 63.09 24.67 -8.23
N GLU A 30 62.52 23.64 -8.88
CA GLU A 30 61.06 23.46 -9.05
C GLU A 30 60.76 21.96 -9.27
N ASN A 31 60.11 21.33 -8.29
CA ASN A 31 59.70 19.93 -8.32
C ASN A 31 58.61 19.72 -9.37
N ALA A 32 58.91 18.91 -10.40
CA ALA A 32 57.89 18.31 -11.25
C ALA A 32 57.03 17.36 -10.39
N ALA A 33 55.85 17.82 -10.00
CA ALA A 33 54.84 17.02 -9.33
C ALA A 33 54.49 15.82 -10.22
N THR A 34 54.91 14.64 -9.82
CA THR A 34 54.33 13.38 -10.28
C THR A 34 52.82 13.44 -10.04
N PRO A 35 51.96 12.95 -10.95
CA PRO A 35 50.55 12.79 -10.65
C PRO A 35 50.45 11.89 -9.43
N ASN A 36 49.90 12.42 -8.35
CA ASN A 36 49.74 11.74 -7.08
C ASN A 36 49.04 10.39 -7.28
N GLU A 37 49.79 9.28 -7.29
CA GLU A 37 49.29 7.91 -7.37
C GLU A 37 48.22 7.63 -6.29
N ASN A 38 48.31 8.32 -5.15
CA ASN A 38 47.35 8.24 -4.06
C ASN A 38 45.97 8.82 -4.44
N ALA A 39 45.90 9.82 -5.34
CA ALA A 39 44.60 10.35 -5.81
C ALA A 39 43.89 9.38 -6.77
N GLN A 40 44.65 8.65 -7.58
CA GLN A 40 44.12 7.60 -8.46
C GLN A 40 43.77 6.32 -7.69
N GLU A 41 44.55 5.97 -6.66
CA GLU A 41 44.29 4.82 -5.78
C GLU A 41 43.04 5.05 -4.91
N ASN A 42 42.85 6.27 -4.37
CA ASN A 42 41.63 6.65 -3.65
C ASN A 42 40.39 6.70 -4.57
N ALA A 43 40.53 7.14 -5.82
CA ALA A 43 39.43 7.13 -6.79
C ALA A 43 39.06 5.71 -7.24
N ASN A 44 40.02 4.80 -7.34
CA ASN A 44 39.79 3.39 -7.70
C ASN A 44 39.20 2.57 -6.55
N THR A 45 39.62 2.83 -5.31
CA THR A 45 39.05 2.16 -4.12
C THR A 45 37.61 2.58 -3.84
N ASP A 46 37.25 3.84 -4.08
CA ASP A 46 35.87 4.32 -3.86
C ASP A 46 34.91 3.82 -4.97
N LYS A 47 35.39 3.75 -6.22
CA LYS A 47 34.68 3.08 -7.33
C LYS A 47 34.53 1.56 -7.10
N GLY A 48 35.53 0.92 -6.49
CA GLY A 48 35.48 -0.50 -6.12
C GLY A 48 34.49 -0.81 -4.99
N LYS A 49 34.24 0.12 -4.07
CA LYS A 49 33.27 -0.02 -2.95
C LYS A 49 31.82 0.32 -3.34
N ALA A 50 31.61 1.14 -4.36
CA ALA A 50 30.29 1.53 -4.87
C ALA A 50 29.35 0.35 -5.24
N PRO A 51 29.80 -0.71 -5.97
CA PRO A 51 28.93 -1.85 -6.29
C PRO A 51 28.49 -2.65 -5.05
N TRP A 52 29.37 -2.82 -4.06
CA TRP A 52 29.03 -3.50 -2.80
C TRP A 52 27.99 -2.73 -1.97
N LYS A 53 28.16 -1.41 -1.84
CA LYS A 53 27.17 -0.54 -1.18
C LYS A 53 25.81 -0.57 -1.89
N LYS A 54 25.81 -0.69 -3.23
CA LYS A 54 24.58 -0.81 -4.03
C LYS A 54 23.89 -2.17 -3.85
N GLY A 55 24.65 -3.26 -3.72
CA GLY A 55 24.14 -4.59 -3.41
C GLY A 55 23.47 -4.65 -2.03
N GLU A 56 24.17 -4.19 -0.98
CA GLU A 56 23.66 -4.16 0.39
C GLU A 56 22.39 -3.28 0.51
N ALA A 57 22.38 -2.13 -0.16
CA ALA A 57 21.19 -1.26 -0.20
C ALA A 57 19.99 -1.92 -0.91
N ARG A 58 20.25 -2.77 -1.92
CA ARG A 58 19.22 -3.52 -2.65
C ARG A 58 18.66 -4.66 -1.81
N GLU A 59 19.51 -5.38 -1.08
CA GLU A 59 19.12 -6.46 -0.16
C GLU A 59 18.24 -5.93 0.97
N LYS A 60 18.68 -4.86 1.67
CA LYS A 60 17.87 -4.18 2.71
C LYS A 60 16.52 -3.69 2.17
N LYS A 61 16.48 -3.25 0.91
CA LYS A 61 15.23 -2.85 0.26
C LYS A 61 14.32 -4.05 -0.02
N GLY A 62 14.90 -5.19 -0.41
CA GLY A 62 14.21 -6.45 -0.61
C GLY A 62 13.54 -6.94 0.68
N GLU A 63 14.30 -7.03 1.77
CA GLU A 63 13.79 -7.44 3.09
C GLU A 63 12.66 -6.53 3.57
N ARG A 64 12.80 -5.21 3.37
CA ARG A 64 11.74 -4.24 3.69
C ARG A 64 10.48 -4.44 2.83
N LEU A 65 10.62 -4.91 1.60
CA LEU A 65 9.48 -5.19 0.73
C LEU A 65 8.71 -6.41 1.22
N GLU A 66 9.42 -7.49 1.52
CA GLU A 66 8.90 -8.73 2.13
C GLU A 66 8.16 -8.45 3.42
N ARG A 67 8.80 -7.83 4.42
CA ARG A 67 8.16 -7.55 5.72
C ARG A 67 6.87 -6.73 5.61
N GLN A 68 6.74 -5.84 4.63
CA GLN A 68 5.49 -5.09 4.43
C GLN A 68 4.52 -5.79 3.46
N GLY A 69 4.96 -6.81 2.74
CA GLY A 69 4.08 -7.82 2.15
C GLY A 69 3.38 -8.62 3.24
N GLU A 70 4.15 -9.23 4.16
CA GLU A 70 3.63 -10.06 5.26
C GLU A 70 2.59 -9.29 6.10
N ARG A 71 2.92 -8.05 6.47
CA ARG A 71 2.01 -7.17 7.21
C ARG A 71 0.73 -6.83 6.45
N LYS A 72 0.75 -6.83 5.12
CA LYS A 72 -0.46 -6.64 4.31
C LYS A 72 -1.29 -7.91 4.30
N ASP A 73 -0.66 -9.07 4.21
CA ASP A 73 -1.34 -10.36 4.21
C ASP A 73 -2.05 -10.59 5.54
N GLU A 74 -1.35 -10.41 6.67
CA GLU A 74 -1.95 -10.46 8.02
C GLU A 74 -3.15 -9.50 8.17
N ARG A 75 -3.06 -8.31 7.55
CA ARG A 75 -4.14 -7.32 7.57
C ARG A 75 -5.29 -7.72 6.66
N GLY A 76 -5.00 -8.38 5.54
CA GLY A 76 -5.96 -9.00 4.64
C GLY A 76 -6.78 -10.05 5.37
N GLU A 77 -6.12 -11.02 6.01
CA GLU A 77 -6.79 -12.09 6.74
C GLU A 77 -7.63 -11.55 7.89
N ARG A 78 -7.07 -10.54 8.60
CA ARG A 78 -7.83 -9.85 9.64
C ARG A 78 -9.06 -9.18 9.07
N MET A 79 -9.00 -8.68 7.83
CA MET A 79 -10.18 -8.10 7.20
C MET A 79 -11.26 -9.13 6.90
N GLU A 80 -10.88 -10.27 6.32
CA GLU A 80 -11.75 -11.41 6.04
C GLU A 80 -12.45 -11.90 7.30
N ARG A 81 -11.69 -12.17 8.37
CA ARG A 81 -12.26 -12.59 9.66
C ARG A 81 -13.24 -11.61 10.30
N GLN A 82 -13.23 -10.31 9.98
CA GLN A 82 -14.32 -9.41 10.43
C GLN A 82 -15.38 -9.19 9.35
N GLY A 83 -15.16 -9.63 8.12
CA GLY A 83 -16.23 -9.83 7.14
C GLY A 83 -17.13 -10.99 7.56
N ASP A 84 -16.56 -12.17 7.86
CA ASP A 84 -17.32 -13.37 8.28
C ASP A 84 -18.17 -13.09 9.52
N ARG A 85 -17.56 -12.52 10.56
CA ARG A 85 -18.29 -12.14 11.78
C ARG A 85 -19.43 -11.15 11.54
N ARG A 86 -19.38 -10.41 10.44
CA ARG A 86 -20.38 -9.42 10.08
C ARG A 86 -21.52 -10.05 9.28
N GLU A 87 -21.19 -11.01 8.43
CA GLU A 87 -22.11 -11.92 7.75
C GLU A 87 -22.90 -12.74 8.78
N ASP A 88 -22.23 -13.43 9.70
CA ASP A 88 -22.86 -14.17 10.81
C ASP A 88 -23.84 -13.30 11.61
N ARG A 89 -23.48 -12.03 11.82
CA ARG A 89 -24.32 -11.09 12.55
C ARG A 89 -25.53 -10.67 11.71
N GLY A 90 -25.36 -10.57 10.40
CA GLY A 90 -26.42 -10.31 9.45
C GLY A 90 -27.45 -11.43 9.49
N GLU A 91 -27.00 -12.68 9.35
CA GLU A 91 -27.87 -13.85 9.36
C GLU A 91 -28.65 -13.96 10.67
N ARG A 92 -28.00 -13.71 11.81
CA ARG A 92 -28.66 -13.68 13.11
C ARG A 92 -29.74 -12.60 13.21
N LEU A 93 -29.60 -11.47 12.52
CA LEU A 93 -30.64 -10.45 12.48
C LEU A 93 -31.80 -10.88 11.60
N GLN A 94 -31.54 -11.48 10.43
CA GLN A 94 -32.59 -12.02 9.55
C GLN A 94 -33.41 -13.08 10.27
N ASN A 95 -32.76 -14.07 10.88
CA ASN A 95 -33.40 -15.08 11.73
C ASN A 95 -34.22 -14.49 12.90
N GLN A 96 -33.82 -13.32 13.42
CA GLN A 96 -34.59 -12.62 14.45
C GLN A 96 -35.78 -11.85 13.86
N GLY A 97 -35.70 -11.43 12.61
CA GLY A 97 -36.80 -10.83 11.86
C GLY A 97 -37.90 -11.84 11.57
N GLU A 98 -37.52 -12.98 11.00
CA GLU A 98 -38.44 -14.10 10.68
C GLU A 98 -39.21 -14.55 11.94
N LYS A 99 -38.52 -14.72 13.07
CA LYS A 99 -39.17 -15.07 14.35
C LYS A 99 -40.16 -14.01 14.85
N MET A 100 -39.99 -12.75 14.45
CA MET A 100 -40.96 -11.69 14.77
C MET A 100 -42.17 -11.76 13.84
N GLN A 101 -41.98 -12.05 12.55
CA GLN A 101 -43.06 -12.31 11.59
C GLN A 101 -43.90 -13.53 12.02
N ASP A 102 -43.25 -14.67 12.31
CA ASP A 102 -43.92 -15.86 12.88
C ASP A 102 -44.79 -15.56 14.10
N LYS A 103 -44.36 -14.58 14.91
CA LYS A 103 -45.07 -14.16 16.10
C LYS A 103 -46.21 -13.19 15.75
N ALA A 104 -46.06 -12.35 14.74
CA ALA A 104 -47.12 -11.51 14.20
C ALA A 104 -48.26 -12.40 13.68
N ASP A 105 -47.96 -13.39 12.83
CA ASP A 105 -48.95 -14.32 12.27
C ASP A 105 -49.77 -15.05 13.35
N ARG A 106 -49.11 -15.44 14.45
CA ARG A 106 -49.79 -16.07 15.60
C ARG A 106 -50.69 -15.10 16.35
N LEU A 107 -50.37 -13.81 16.37
CA LEU A 107 -51.22 -12.79 16.96
C LEU A 107 -52.41 -12.49 16.06
N ASP A 108 -52.22 -12.41 14.74
CA ASP A 108 -53.31 -12.24 13.77
C ASP A 108 -54.29 -13.41 13.85
N ALA A 109 -53.79 -14.64 13.79
CA ALA A 109 -54.64 -15.83 13.93
C ALA A 109 -55.38 -15.90 15.28
N LYS A 110 -54.86 -15.24 16.32
CA LYS A 110 -55.56 -15.10 17.61
C LYS A 110 -56.56 -13.95 17.59
N SER A 111 -56.27 -12.89 16.86
CA SER A 111 -57.15 -11.76 16.62
C SER A 111 -58.42 -12.21 15.90
N ASP A 112 -58.26 -12.95 14.80
CA ASP A 112 -59.38 -13.51 14.01
C ASP A 112 -60.35 -14.31 14.90
N ARG A 113 -59.81 -15.17 15.78
CA ARG A 113 -60.62 -15.95 16.73
C ARG A 113 -61.35 -15.09 17.76
N LEU A 114 -60.78 -13.94 18.13
CA LEU A 114 -61.44 -13.00 19.05
C LEU A 114 -62.55 -12.23 18.34
N ASP A 115 -62.34 -11.85 17.07
CA ASP A 115 -63.36 -11.23 16.24
C ASP A 115 -64.54 -12.16 16.00
N GLU A 116 -64.29 -13.42 15.63
CA GLU A 116 -65.33 -14.45 15.53
C GLU A 116 -66.11 -14.63 16.85
N ALA A 117 -65.45 -14.43 17.99
CA ALA A 117 -66.07 -14.50 19.31
C ALA A 117 -66.74 -13.18 19.76
N GLY A 118 -66.82 -12.16 18.90
CA GLY A 118 -67.43 -10.86 19.17
C GLY A 118 -66.62 -9.94 20.10
N LYS A 119 -65.31 -10.19 20.24
CA LYS A 119 -64.39 -9.44 21.12
C LYS A 119 -63.52 -8.44 20.35
N GLU A 120 -64.16 -7.62 19.53
CA GLU A 120 -63.53 -6.69 18.57
C GLU A 120 -62.41 -5.82 19.17
N ARG A 121 -62.62 -5.21 20.35
CA ARG A 121 -61.58 -4.39 21.00
C ARG A 121 -60.33 -5.18 21.39
N ALA A 122 -60.49 -6.46 21.68
CA ALA A 122 -59.37 -7.33 22.04
C ALA A 122 -58.63 -7.81 20.78
N ALA A 123 -59.36 -8.08 19.70
CA ALA A 123 -58.81 -8.41 18.38
C ALA A 123 -57.99 -7.25 17.81
N ASP A 124 -58.57 -6.05 17.69
CA ASP A 124 -57.87 -4.84 17.19
C ASP A 124 -56.57 -4.52 17.98
N LYS A 125 -56.51 -4.90 19.26
CA LYS A 125 -55.29 -4.77 20.07
C LYS A 125 -54.22 -5.80 19.70
N LEU A 126 -54.61 -7.00 19.29
CA LEU A 126 -53.71 -8.03 18.77
C LEU A 126 -53.20 -7.67 17.37
N ASP A 127 -54.06 -7.22 16.45
CA ASP A 127 -53.66 -6.80 15.10
C ASP A 127 -52.61 -5.70 15.17
N LYS A 128 -52.88 -4.62 15.93
CA LYS A 128 -51.90 -3.53 16.14
C LYS A 128 -50.57 -4.02 16.71
N ARG A 129 -50.58 -5.13 17.46
CA ARG A 129 -49.37 -5.73 18.01
C ARG A 129 -48.66 -6.61 16.98
N ALA A 130 -49.41 -7.31 16.12
CA ALA A 130 -48.89 -8.07 15.00
C ALA A 130 -48.23 -7.14 13.97
N ASP A 131 -48.91 -6.10 13.50
CA ASP A 131 -48.36 -5.05 12.61
C ASP A 131 -47.03 -4.49 13.14
N LYS A 132 -46.97 -4.24 14.45
CA LYS A 132 -45.76 -3.71 15.08
C LYS A 132 -44.62 -4.72 15.10
N LEU A 133 -44.92 -6.01 15.22
CA LEU A 133 -43.93 -7.08 15.16
C LEU A 133 -43.47 -7.31 13.72
N GLU A 134 -44.37 -7.32 12.75
CA GLU A 134 -44.07 -7.46 11.33
C GLU A 134 -43.09 -6.36 10.88
N ARG A 135 -43.42 -5.09 11.08
CA ARG A 135 -42.53 -3.95 10.75
C ARG A 135 -41.17 -4.04 11.45
N LYS A 136 -41.14 -4.57 12.67
CA LYS A 136 -39.88 -4.74 13.41
C LYS A 136 -39.09 -5.95 12.88
N GLY A 137 -39.78 -6.96 12.38
CA GLY A 137 -39.22 -8.13 11.71
C GLY A 137 -38.53 -7.73 10.42
N GLU A 138 -39.28 -7.08 9.52
CA GLU A 138 -38.78 -6.54 8.25
C GLU A 138 -37.56 -5.64 8.45
N HIS A 139 -37.61 -4.72 9.41
CA HIS A 139 -36.47 -3.84 9.69
C HIS A 139 -35.23 -4.59 10.18
N ARG A 140 -35.42 -5.73 10.87
CA ARG A 140 -34.29 -6.58 11.29
C ARG A 140 -33.71 -7.36 10.12
N GLU A 141 -34.56 -7.90 9.24
CA GLU A 141 -34.14 -8.55 8.00
C GLU A 141 -33.34 -7.60 7.12
N GLU A 142 -33.88 -6.41 6.83
CA GLU A 142 -33.19 -5.39 6.03
C GLU A 142 -31.82 -5.03 6.61
N ARG A 143 -31.75 -4.87 7.95
CA ARG A 143 -30.50 -4.62 8.64
C ARG A 143 -29.55 -5.82 8.58
N GLY A 144 -30.08 -7.03 8.59
CA GLY A 144 -29.35 -8.28 8.44
C GLY A 144 -28.66 -8.35 7.09
N GLU A 145 -29.43 -8.23 6.00
CA GLU A 145 -28.92 -8.23 4.63
C GLU A 145 -27.86 -7.13 4.41
N LYS A 146 -28.08 -5.94 4.97
CA LYS A 146 -27.10 -4.85 4.88
C LYS A 146 -25.79 -5.21 5.59
N MET A 147 -25.86 -6.00 6.66
CA MET A 147 -24.65 -6.43 7.36
C MET A 147 -23.89 -7.51 6.61
N GLU A 148 -24.59 -8.49 6.02
CA GLU A 148 -24.01 -9.49 5.12
C GLU A 148 -23.30 -8.85 3.94
N ARG A 149 -23.99 -7.98 3.19
CA ARG A 149 -23.39 -7.23 2.07
C ARG A 149 -22.14 -6.43 2.45
N GLN A 150 -22.08 -5.95 3.69
CA GLN A 150 -20.92 -5.24 4.22
C GLN A 150 -19.83 -6.21 4.74
N GLY A 151 -20.19 -7.44 5.10
CA GLY A 151 -19.28 -8.53 5.42
C GLY A 151 -18.55 -9.02 4.16
N GLU A 152 -19.29 -9.37 3.12
CA GLU A 152 -18.78 -9.78 1.80
C GLU A 152 -17.78 -8.76 1.22
N ARG A 153 -18.17 -7.47 1.17
CA ARG A 153 -17.27 -6.38 0.72
C ARG A 153 -15.97 -6.29 1.51
N ARG A 154 -16.00 -6.73 2.77
CA ARG A 154 -14.85 -6.70 3.66
C ARG A 154 -13.94 -7.89 3.45
N GLN A 155 -14.51 -9.07 3.20
CA GLN A 155 -13.77 -10.25 2.73
C GLN A 155 -13.07 -9.94 1.41
N GLU A 156 -13.79 -9.43 0.40
CA GLU A 156 -13.22 -9.06 -0.91
C GLU A 156 -12.04 -8.08 -0.77
N ARG A 157 -12.16 -7.11 0.15
CA ARG A 157 -11.08 -6.17 0.46
C ARG A 157 -9.90 -6.83 1.18
N GLY A 158 -10.18 -7.83 2.02
CA GLY A 158 -9.21 -8.72 2.64
C GLY A 158 -8.35 -9.40 1.60
N GLU A 159 -8.98 -10.21 0.74
CA GLU A 159 -8.31 -10.98 -0.31
C GLU A 159 -7.50 -10.08 -1.26
N LYS A 160 -8.03 -8.91 -1.59
CA LYS A 160 -7.31 -7.93 -2.44
C LYS A 160 -6.06 -7.40 -1.76
N MET A 161 -6.08 -7.28 -0.43
CA MET A 161 -4.92 -6.86 0.34
C MET A 161 -3.88 -7.98 0.42
N GLU A 162 -4.31 -9.22 0.60
CA GLU A 162 -3.44 -10.41 0.58
C GLU A 162 -2.74 -10.56 -0.77
N ARG A 163 -3.50 -10.57 -1.87
CA ARG A 163 -2.92 -10.55 -3.23
C ARG A 163 -1.93 -9.40 -3.47
N HIS A 164 -2.07 -8.30 -2.74
CA HIS A 164 -1.13 -7.18 -2.83
C HIS A 164 0.10 -7.34 -1.93
N GLY A 165 -0.02 -8.00 -0.78
CA GLY A 165 1.13 -8.33 0.05
C GLY A 165 1.98 -9.40 -0.61
N GLU A 166 1.41 -10.52 -1.07
CA GLU A 166 2.09 -11.57 -1.84
C GLU A 166 2.91 -11.00 -3.02
N ARG A 167 2.30 -10.12 -3.83
CA ARG A 167 3.00 -9.46 -4.96
C ARG A 167 4.20 -8.62 -4.51
N ARG A 168 4.13 -8.09 -3.29
CA ARG A 168 5.16 -7.24 -2.69
C ARG A 168 6.27 -8.07 -2.07
N GLU A 169 5.95 -9.19 -1.44
CA GLU A 169 6.91 -10.21 -1.01
C GLU A 169 7.71 -10.72 -2.19
N GLY A 170 7.05 -11.22 -3.23
CA GLY A 170 7.73 -11.69 -4.43
C GLY A 170 8.51 -10.59 -5.17
N ARG A 171 8.24 -9.30 -4.92
CA ARG A 171 9.10 -8.19 -5.40
C ARG A 171 10.34 -8.02 -4.52
N GLY A 172 10.21 -8.20 -3.21
CA GLY A 172 11.33 -8.23 -2.27
C GLY A 172 12.30 -9.35 -2.63
N GLU A 173 11.79 -10.56 -2.81
CA GLU A 173 12.62 -11.75 -3.08
C GLU A 173 13.46 -11.58 -4.35
N ARG A 174 12.83 -11.08 -5.42
CA ARG A 174 13.52 -10.77 -6.69
C ARG A 174 14.56 -9.65 -6.57
N MET A 175 14.36 -8.70 -5.65
CA MET A 175 15.38 -7.68 -5.39
C MET A 175 16.59 -8.29 -4.70
N GLN A 176 16.42 -9.28 -3.83
CA GLN A 176 17.54 -9.95 -3.16
C GLN A 176 18.25 -10.92 -4.11
N GLY A 177 17.50 -11.72 -4.88
CA GLY A 177 18.08 -12.74 -5.77
C GLY A 177 18.78 -12.22 -7.04
N GLY A 178 18.43 -11.04 -7.55
CA GLY A 178 19.00 -10.53 -8.81
C GLY A 178 20.34 -9.79 -8.68
N GLY A 179 21.07 -9.95 -7.57
CA GLY A 179 22.39 -9.34 -7.33
C GLY A 179 23.58 -10.14 -7.84
N GLY A 180 23.38 -11.37 -8.34
CA GLY A 180 24.43 -12.22 -8.88
C GLY A 180 24.36 -12.32 -10.39
N HIS A 181 24.93 -11.35 -11.11
CA HIS A 181 25.48 -11.48 -12.47
C HIS A 181 26.45 -10.33 -12.73
#